data_AF-A0A3B9U889-F1
#
_entry.id   AF-A0A3B9U889-F1
#
_cell.length_a   1.000
_cell.length_b   1.000
_cell.length_c   1.000
_cell.angle_alpha   90.00
_cell.angle_beta   90.00
_cell.angle_gamma   90.00
#
_symmetry.space_group_name_H-M   'P 1'
#
loop_
_entity.id
_entity.type
_entity.pdbx_description
1 polymer ?
#
loop_
_entity_poly.entity_id
_entity_poly.type
_entity_poly.pdbx_seq_one_letter_code
_entity_poly.pdbx_strand_id
1 'polypeptide(L)'
;MGGRAHAQHLYASVRQNGTELESLGTAAFSVGADSPATVEFVDGKAVMTIGGHRVASLPMSDGGELVLAFETTLANDALNRVVKSPSERLPYATVYSPFQLVVPSGCEVYAPTFDRSSMTLHAGDTQRLKAGDIVAPETPLLVHGTGELSFGFSVDAATASPVSALSGSSLKIARPTDATIFTFGIGRSGTHKDEFGLFRYTGSTLGAGLCYLSVSTSAPASFVGISFDSTTDGIGSIEHPATHLGVTKYIDHGRIVISKNGRKYNLNGQTLK
;
A
#
# COMPACT_ATOMS: atom_id res chain seq x y z
N MET A 1 -29.05 35.84 -20.88
CA MET A 1 -27.88 35.74 -19.97
C MET A 1 -27.51 34.27 -19.89
N GLY A 2 -26.24 33.91 -20.07
CA GLY A 2 -25.85 32.52 -20.31
C GLY A 2 -25.96 31.63 -19.06
N GLY A 3 -26.53 30.44 -19.22
CA GLY A 3 -26.50 29.40 -18.20
C GLY A 3 -25.06 28.93 -17.98
N ARG A 4 -24.58 29.00 -16.74
CA ARG A 4 -23.30 28.41 -16.34
C ARG A 4 -23.48 26.91 -16.18
N ALA A 5 -22.82 26.12 -17.02
CA ALA A 5 -22.75 24.67 -16.82
C ALA A 5 -21.88 24.39 -15.60
N HIS A 6 -22.50 23.94 -14.51
CA HIS A 6 -21.79 23.43 -13.35
C HIS A 6 -21.32 22.00 -13.68
N ALA A 7 -20.00 21.79 -13.75
CA ALA A 7 -19.44 20.44 -13.83
C ALA A 7 -19.64 19.73 -12.49
N GLN A 8 -20.79 19.06 -12.33
CA GLN A 8 -21.16 18.33 -11.11
C GLN A 8 -20.48 16.96 -11.01
N HIS A 9 -19.97 16.45 -12.14
CA HIS A 9 -19.25 15.20 -12.23
C HIS A 9 -18.12 15.34 -13.24
N LEU A 10 -17.05 14.58 -13.02
CA LEU A 10 -15.93 14.41 -13.92
C LEU A 10 -15.71 12.90 -14.00
N TYR A 11 -15.75 12.31 -15.20
CA TYR A 11 -15.27 10.95 -15.42
C TYR A 11 -13.87 11.04 -16.02
N ALA A 12 -13.07 10.03 -15.75
CA ALA A 12 -11.75 9.91 -16.34
C ALA A 12 -11.48 8.44 -16.62
N SER A 13 -12.14 7.91 -17.65
CA SER A 13 -11.74 6.64 -18.26
C SER A 13 -10.75 6.92 -19.39
N VAL A 14 -9.70 6.11 -19.49
CA VAL A 14 -8.73 6.20 -20.58
C VAL A 14 -9.26 5.34 -21.73
N ARG A 15 -9.49 5.97 -22.88
CA ARG A 15 -9.91 5.27 -24.11
C ARG A 15 -8.80 5.25 -25.13
N GLN A 16 -8.63 4.11 -25.78
CA GLN A 16 -7.74 3.92 -26.93
C GLN A 16 -8.56 3.39 -28.10
N ASN A 17 -8.53 4.09 -29.24
CA ASN A 17 -9.29 3.73 -30.45
C ASN A 17 -10.78 3.44 -30.17
N GLY A 18 -11.42 4.25 -29.33
CA GLY A 18 -12.83 4.09 -28.93
C GLY A 18 -13.12 2.98 -27.90
N THR A 19 -12.12 2.21 -27.48
CA THR A 19 -12.25 1.14 -26.47
C THR A 19 -11.73 1.60 -25.11
N GLU A 20 -12.45 1.32 -24.03
CA GLU A 20 -12.03 1.64 -22.67
C GLU A 20 -10.94 0.68 -22.20
N LEU A 21 -9.81 1.22 -21.72
CA LEU A 21 -8.72 0.44 -21.12
C LEU A 21 -9.11 -0.01 -19.70
N GLU A 22 -8.50 -1.09 -19.18
CA GLU A 22 -8.80 -1.66 -17.86
C GLU A 22 -8.89 -0.57 -16.76
N SER A 23 -10.11 -0.28 -16.31
CA SER A 23 -10.37 0.84 -15.41
C SER A 23 -9.78 0.58 -14.01
N LEU A 24 -8.90 1.47 -13.57
CA LEU A 24 -8.38 1.50 -12.19
C LEU A 24 -9.30 2.24 -11.21
N GLY A 25 -10.42 2.79 -11.69
CA GLY A 25 -11.40 3.52 -10.90
C GLY A 25 -11.83 4.84 -11.55
N THR A 26 -12.96 5.34 -11.07
CA THR A 26 -13.60 6.57 -11.55
C THR A 26 -13.68 7.57 -10.40
N ALA A 27 -13.19 8.79 -10.62
CA ALA A 27 -13.14 9.86 -9.63
C ALA A 27 -13.87 11.13 -10.13
N ALA A 28 -15.03 11.41 -9.53
CA ALA A 28 -15.82 12.61 -9.76
C ALA A 28 -15.57 13.64 -8.65
N PHE A 29 -15.42 14.90 -9.06
CA PHE A 29 -15.05 16.01 -8.18
C PHE A 29 -16.02 17.17 -8.33
N SER A 30 -16.36 17.84 -7.23
CA SER A 30 -17.09 19.11 -7.26
C SER A 30 -16.11 20.27 -7.40
N VAL A 31 -16.22 21.05 -8.48
CA VAL A 31 -15.29 22.12 -8.81
C VAL A 31 -15.93 23.48 -8.58
N GLY A 32 -15.32 24.30 -7.70
CA GLY A 32 -15.76 25.67 -7.43
C GLY A 32 -15.52 26.60 -8.61
N ALA A 33 -16.32 27.66 -8.74
CA ALA A 33 -16.21 28.62 -9.84
C ALA A 33 -14.84 29.31 -9.93
N ASP A 34 -14.14 29.44 -8.79
CA ASP A 34 -12.84 30.09 -8.66
C ASP A 34 -11.66 29.09 -8.61
N SER A 35 -11.92 27.80 -8.85
CA SER A 35 -10.92 26.72 -8.83
C SER A 35 -10.89 26.00 -10.18
N PRO A 36 -10.41 26.64 -11.26
CA PRO A 36 -10.48 26.05 -12.59
C PRO A 36 -9.81 24.68 -12.64
N ALA A 37 -10.48 23.75 -13.30
CA ALA A 37 -9.92 22.46 -13.65
C ALA A 37 -9.15 22.59 -14.98
N THR A 38 -7.88 22.22 -14.96
CA THR A 38 -6.97 22.27 -16.11
C THR A 38 -6.38 20.89 -16.37
N VAL A 39 -6.16 20.56 -17.64
CA VAL A 39 -5.55 19.30 -18.08
C VAL A 39 -4.38 19.63 -18.99
N GLU A 40 -3.21 19.09 -18.65
CA GLU A 40 -1.97 19.28 -19.40
C GLU A 40 -1.36 17.93 -19.74
N PHE A 41 -0.69 17.83 -20.89
CA PHE A 41 0.03 16.63 -21.29
C PHE A 41 1.49 16.74 -20.89
N VAL A 42 1.94 15.90 -19.96
CA VAL A 42 3.30 15.90 -19.38
C VAL A 42 3.84 14.47 -19.41
N ASP A 43 5.00 14.26 -20.02
CA ASP A 43 5.72 12.97 -20.07
C ASP A 43 4.85 11.76 -20.46
N GLY A 44 3.98 11.92 -21.46
CA GLY A 44 3.07 10.86 -21.91
C GLY A 44 1.90 10.58 -20.95
N LYS A 45 1.55 11.54 -20.08
CA LYS A 45 0.39 11.47 -19.18
C LYS A 45 -0.50 12.69 -19.34
N ALA A 46 -1.81 12.50 -19.22
CA ALA A 46 -2.74 13.58 -18.95
C ALA A 46 -2.72 13.87 -17.45
N VAL A 47 -2.21 15.03 -17.08
CA VAL A 47 -2.15 15.52 -15.71
C VAL A 47 -3.30 16.49 -15.50
N MET A 48 -4.15 16.19 -14.52
CA MET A 48 -5.27 17.05 -14.14
C MET A 48 -4.92 17.84 -12.89
N THR A 49 -5.11 19.16 -12.96
CA THR A 49 -4.99 20.07 -11.84
C THR A 49 -6.32 20.77 -11.57
N ILE A 50 -6.66 21.01 -10.30
CA ILE A 50 -7.82 21.80 -9.87
C ILE A 50 -7.32 22.82 -8.86
N GLY A 51 -7.58 24.11 -9.11
CA GLY A 51 -7.11 25.19 -8.21
C GLY A 51 -5.59 25.25 -8.03
N GLY A 52 -4.81 24.71 -8.97
CA GLY A 52 -3.35 24.59 -8.89
C GLY A 52 -2.82 23.30 -8.23
N HIS A 53 -3.70 22.42 -7.73
CA HIS A 53 -3.30 21.15 -7.11
C HIS A 53 -3.48 19.98 -8.08
N ARG A 54 -2.47 19.08 -8.18
CA ARG A 54 -2.49 17.91 -9.07
C ARG A 54 -3.40 16.83 -8.50
N VAL A 55 -4.65 16.77 -8.96
CA VAL A 55 -5.66 15.81 -8.49
C VAL A 55 -5.58 14.46 -9.18
N ALA A 56 -5.08 14.42 -10.43
CA ALA A 56 -4.94 13.19 -11.19
C ALA A 56 -3.73 13.18 -12.15
N SER A 57 -3.32 11.97 -12.54
CA SER A 57 -2.29 11.71 -13.54
C SER A 57 -2.53 10.35 -14.19
N LEU A 58 -2.97 10.37 -15.45
CA LEU A 58 -3.34 9.19 -16.21
C LEU A 58 -2.37 9.00 -17.37
N PRO A 59 -1.69 7.85 -17.50
CA PRO A 59 -0.88 7.55 -18.67
C PRO A 59 -1.72 7.55 -19.95
N MET A 60 -1.19 8.14 -21.01
CA MET A 60 -1.86 8.31 -22.30
C MET A 60 -1.00 7.71 -23.41
N SER A 61 -1.61 6.96 -24.32
CA SER A 61 -1.01 6.65 -25.61
C SER A 61 -1.20 7.82 -26.59
N ASP A 62 -0.42 7.84 -27.66
CA ASP A 62 -0.75 8.66 -28.83
C ASP A 62 -2.19 8.36 -29.31
N GLY A 63 -2.92 9.40 -29.70
CA GLY A 63 -4.35 9.35 -30.01
C GLY A 63 -5.31 9.01 -28.83
N GLY A 64 -4.83 9.00 -27.58
CA GLY A 64 -5.68 8.77 -26.41
C GLY A 64 -6.52 9.99 -26.02
N GLU A 65 -7.77 9.77 -25.61
CA GLU A 65 -8.70 10.84 -25.19
C GLU A 65 -8.99 10.76 -23.68
N LEU A 66 -8.92 11.90 -22.98
CA LEU A 66 -9.42 12.04 -21.61
C LEU A 66 -10.87 12.56 -21.66
N VAL A 67 -11.84 11.66 -21.47
CA VAL A 67 -13.26 11.99 -21.61
C VAL A 67 -13.87 12.46 -20.29
N LEU A 68 -13.88 13.78 -20.08
CA LEU A 68 -14.59 14.45 -18.98
C LEU A 68 -16.11 14.48 -19.25
N ALA A 69 -16.81 13.38 -18.99
CA ALA A 69 -18.27 13.37 -19.04
C ALA A 69 -18.90 13.99 -17.76
N PHE A 70 -20.19 14.27 -17.81
CA PHE A 70 -21.04 14.62 -16.66
C PHE A 70 -22.29 13.72 -16.66
N GLU A 71 -22.92 13.55 -15.48
CA GLU A 71 -24.00 12.58 -15.17
C GLU A 71 -23.58 11.10 -15.01
N THR A 72 -24.17 10.42 -14.02
CA THR A 72 -24.05 8.96 -13.76
C THR A 72 -25.30 8.46 -13.05
N THR A 73 -25.58 7.17 -13.21
CA THR A 73 -26.64 6.44 -12.50
C THR A 73 -26.12 5.65 -11.29
N LEU A 74 -24.80 5.65 -11.05
CA LEU A 74 -24.21 5.08 -9.84
C LEU A 74 -24.54 5.96 -8.63
N ALA A 75 -24.68 5.33 -7.46
CA ALA A 75 -24.82 6.05 -6.20
C ALA A 75 -23.54 6.87 -5.88
N ASN A 76 -23.64 7.82 -4.93
CA ASN A 76 -22.48 8.59 -4.49
C ASN A 76 -21.53 7.75 -3.61
N ASP A 77 -22.07 6.72 -2.95
CA ASP A 77 -21.31 5.57 -2.50
C ASP A 77 -21.03 4.58 -3.66
N ALA A 78 -20.04 3.70 -3.50
CA ALA A 78 -19.32 3.01 -4.58
C ALA A 78 -18.57 3.92 -5.58
N LEU A 79 -19.05 5.13 -5.92
CA LEU A 79 -18.24 6.15 -6.58
C LEU A 79 -17.06 6.62 -5.69
N ASN A 80 -16.08 7.25 -6.34
CA ASN A 80 -15.04 8.09 -5.74
C ASN A 80 -14.15 7.42 -4.68
N ARG A 81 -13.88 6.12 -4.85
CA ARG A 81 -13.05 5.36 -3.91
C ARG A 81 -12.16 4.33 -4.57
N VAL A 82 -11.05 4.00 -3.91
CA VAL A 82 -10.33 2.74 -4.09
C VAL A 82 -10.60 1.84 -2.90
N VAL A 83 -11.15 0.66 -3.16
CA VAL A 83 -11.43 -0.35 -2.12
C VAL A 83 -10.28 -1.35 -2.03
N LYS A 84 -9.87 -1.69 -0.81
CA LYS A 84 -8.95 -2.78 -0.49
C LYS A 84 -9.54 -3.61 0.64
N SER A 85 -9.45 -4.95 0.54
CA SER A 85 -10.05 -5.86 1.53
C SER A 85 -9.01 -6.83 2.11
N PRO A 86 -7.99 -6.34 2.84
CA PRO A 86 -7.11 -7.21 3.61
C PRO A 86 -7.92 -7.96 4.70
N SER A 87 -7.38 -9.08 5.17
CA SER A 87 -8.07 -10.03 6.05
C SER A 87 -7.11 -10.58 7.09
N GLU A 88 -7.58 -11.21 8.17
CA GLU A 88 -6.70 -11.79 9.21
C GLU A 88 -5.61 -12.72 8.64
N ARG A 89 -5.91 -13.45 7.55
CA ARG A 89 -4.96 -14.34 6.85
C ARG A 89 -4.01 -13.61 5.91
N LEU A 90 -4.40 -12.44 5.41
CA LEU A 90 -3.64 -11.60 4.48
C LEU A 90 -3.80 -10.13 4.94
N PRO A 91 -3.19 -9.74 6.08
CA PRO A 91 -3.57 -8.53 6.82
C PRO A 91 -3.06 -7.24 6.20
N TYR A 92 -2.38 -7.32 5.05
CA TYR A 92 -1.90 -6.15 4.34
C TYR A 92 -2.13 -6.24 2.83
N ALA A 93 -2.28 -5.07 2.21
CA ALA A 93 -2.50 -4.88 0.79
C ALA A 93 -1.71 -3.67 0.30
N THR A 94 -1.61 -3.50 -1.02
CA THR A 94 -1.00 -2.29 -1.59
C THR A 94 -1.99 -1.49 -2.40
N VAL A 95 -1.79 -0.17 -2.44
CA VAL A 95 -2.57 0.75 -3.26
C VAL A 95 -1.65 1.69 -4.04
N TYR A 96 -1.90 1.76 -5.34
CA TYR A 96 -1.37 2.76 -6.26
C TYR A 96 -2.57 3.32 -7.01
N SER A 97 -2.67 4.64 -7.12
CA SER A 97 -3.80 5.32 -7.76
C SER A 97 -3.30 6.45 -8.65
N PRO A 98 -3.88 6.64 -9.86
CA PRO A 98 -3.68 7.86 -10.65
C PRO A 98 -4.35 9.10 -10.03
N PHE A 99 -5.07 9.00 -8.92
CA PHE A 99 -5.78 10.10 -8.24
C PHE A 99 -5.22 10.36 -6.84
N GLN A 100 -5.38 11.59 -6.32
CA GLN A 100 -5.12 11.89 -4.91
C GLN A 100 -5.98 11.04 -3.99
N LEU A 101 -5.39 10.42 -2.97
CA LEU A 101 -6.08 9.54 -2.02
C LEU A 101 -6.18 10.18 -0.63
N VAL A 102 -7.34 10.06 0.00
CA VAL A 102 -7.53 10.35 1.44
C VAL A 102 -7.30 9.06 2.22
N VAL A 103 -6.41 9.11 3.22
CA VAL A 103 -6.12 7.97 4.11
C VAL A 103 -7.35 7.68 4.98
N PRO A 104 -7.96 6.47 4.92
CA PRO A 104 -9.15 6.15 5.70
C PRO A 104 -8.83 5.85 7.16
N SER A 105 -9.81 6.06 8.03
CA SER A 105 -9.80 5.58 9.41
C SER A 105 -10.03 4.06 9.49
N GLY A 106 -9.59 3.42 10.59
CA GLY A 106 -9.83 1.99 10.82
C GLY A 106 -8.80 1.05 10.19
N CYS A 107 -7.70 1.61 9.66
CA CYS A 107 -6.54 0.85 9.20
C CYS A 107 -5.25 1.65 9.45
N GLU A 108 -4.13 1.06 9.06
CA GLU A 108 -2.81 1.68 9.10
C GLU A 108 -2.28 1.77 7.68
N VAL A 109 -1.84 2.96 7.28
CA VAL A 109 -1.35 3.22 5.92
C VAL A 109 0.07 3.75 6.01
N TYR A 110 0.97 3.18 5.23
CA TYR A 110 2.40 3.44 5.27
C TYR A 110 2.93 3.79 3.89
N ALA A 111 3.90 4.69 3.86
CA ALA A 111 4.84 4.83 2.75
C ALA A 111 6.16 4.17 3.18
N PRO A 112 6.32 2.85 2.95
CA PRO A 112 7.39 2.09 3.59
C PRO A 112 8.77 2.44 3.04
N THR A 113 9.80 2.30 3.87
CA THR A 113 11.21 2.40 3.47
C THR A 113 11.81 0.99 3.31
N PHE A 114 12.89 0.85 2.54
CA PHE A 114 13.51 -0.46 2.29
C PHE A 114 14.96 -0.49 2.75
N ASP A 115 15.28 -1.40 3.68
CA ASP A 115 16.65 -1.74 4.04
C ASP A 115 17.15 -2.90 3.18
N ARG A 116 18.09 -2.59 2.28
CA ARG A 116 18.76 -3.56 1.41
C ARG A 116 19.70 -4.49 2.18
N SER A 117 20.18 -4.12 3.37
CA SER A 117 21.14 -4.93 4.13
C SER A 117 20.48 -6.12 4.82
N SER A 118 19.29 -5.91 5.42
CA SER A 118 18.46 -6.98 5.99
C SER A 118 17.43 -7.56 5.02
N MET A 119 17.25 -6.98 3.83
CA MET A 119 16.16 -7.28 2.88
C MET A 119 14.78 -7.11 3.52
N THR A 120 14.58 -6.00 4.24
CA THR A 120 13.35 -5.70 4.99
C THR A 120 12.67 -4.44 4.46
N LEU A 121 11.35 -4.52 4.25
CA LEU A 121 10.48 -3.39 4.02
C LEU A 121 9.93 -2.89 5.36
N HIS A 122 10.33 -1.69 5.79
CA HIS A 122 9.94 -1.09 7.06
C HIS A 122 8.65 -0.27 6.89
N ALA A 123 7.66 -0.59 7.72
CA ALA A 123 6.34 0.01 7.77
C ALA A 123 6.06 0.45 9.23
N GLY A 124 6.92 1.34 9.73
CA GLY A 124 6.90 1.80 11.10
C GLY A 124 6.04 3.04 11.35
N ASP A 125 5.97 3.50 12.60
CA ASP A 125 5.30 4.76 12.97
C ASP A 125 5.91 5.96 12.23
N THR A 126 7.21 5.90 11.93
CA THR A 126 7.91 6.92 11.12
C THR A 126 7.57 6.87 9.62
N GLN A 127 6.94 5.80 9.13
CA GLN A 127 6.42 5.66 7.76
C GLN A 127 4.89 5.80 7.70
N ARG A 128 4.22 5.91 8.86
CA ARG A 128 2.77 5.89 8.99
C ARG A 128 2.14 7.23 8.63
N LEU A 129 1.12 7.17 7.78
CA LEU A 129 0.25 8.30 7.46
C LEU A 129 -0.93 8.36 8.44
N LYS A 130 -1.43 9.56 8.71
CA LYS A 130 -2.58 9.78 9.60
C LYS A 130 -3.87 9.62 8.82
N ALA A 131 -4.92 9.13 9.48
CA ALA A 131 -6.26 9.15 8.91
C ALA A 131 -6.66 10.60 8.59
N GLY A 132 -7.17 10.81 7.37
CA GLY A 132 -7.47 12.13 6.81
C GLY A 132 -6.32 12.79 6.05
N ASP A 133 -5.08 12.25 6.07
CA ASP A 133 -4.01 12.76 5.21
C ASP A 133 -4.38 12.60 3.73
N ILE A 134 -4.10 13.64 2.94
CA ILE A 134 -4.30 13.64 1.49
C ILE A 134 -2.95 13.37 0.84
N VAL A 135 -2.86 12.26 0.12
CA VAL A 135 -1.67 11.78 -0.55
C VAL A 135 -1.73 12.15 -2.03
N ALA A 136 -0.61 12.68 -2.56
CA ALA A 136 -0.47 13.03 -3.97
C ALA A 136 -0.74 11.83 -4.91
N PRO A 137 -1.16 12.06 -6.17
CA PRO A 137 -1.37 10.98 -7.13
C PRO A 137 -0.09 10.21 -7.41
N GLU A 138 -0.22 8.96 -7.86
CA GLU A 138 0.90 8.09 -8.23
C GLU A 138 1.83 7.72 -7.06
N THR A 139 1.36 7.87 -5.81
CA THR A 139 2.08 7.45 -4.60
C THR A 139 1.79 5.97 -4.26
N PRO A 140 2.80 5.07 -4.24
CA PRO A 140 2.62 3.67 -3.86
C PRO A 140 2.57 3.50 -2.34
N LEU A 141 1.50 2.94 -1.79
CA LEU A 141 1.30 2.78 -0.35
C LEU A 141 1.11 1.31 0.05
N LEU A 142 1.56 0.98 1.26
CA LEU A 142 1.25 -0.25 1.98
C LEU A 142 0.10 0.04 2.94
N VAL A 143 -0.84 -0.90 3.05
CA VAL A 143 -2.03 -0.81 3.90
C VAL A 143 -2.07 -2.04 4.79
N HIS A 144 -2.33 -1.86 6.09
CA HIS A 144 -2.48 -2.93 7.08
C HIS A 144 -3.84 -2.81 7.78
N GLY A 145 -4.57 -3.92 7.91
CA GLY A 145 -5.91 -3.97 8.50
C GLY A 145 -6.64 -5.28 8.20
N THR A 146 -7.83 -5.44 8.77
CA THR A 146 -8.60 -6.70 8.71
C THR A 146 -10.07 -6.45 8.37
N GLY A 147 -10.32 -5.86 7.19
CA GLY A 147 -11.66 -5.48 6.76
C GLY A 147 -11.65 -4.76 5.41
N GLU A 148 -12.82 -4.29 4.97
CA GLU A 148 -12.93 -3.44 3.78
C GLU A 148 -12.51 -2.00 4.08
N LEU A 149 -11.59 -1.48 3.28
CA LEU A 149 -10.97 -0.16 3.43
C LEU A 149 -11.22 0.66 2.18
N SER A 150 -12.01 1.73 2.32
CA SER A 150 -12.35 2.65 1.22
C SER A 150 -11.51 3.93 1.31
N PHE A 151 -10.49 4.06 0.44
CA PHE A 151 -9.76 5.31 0.25
C PHE A 151 -10.63 6.26 -0.57
N GLY A 152 -10.97 7.43 -0.06
CA GLY A 152 -11.66 8.48 -0.84
C GLY A 152 -10.69 9.21 -1.78
N PHE A 153 -11.22 9.93 -2.76
CA PHE A 153 -10.45 10.93 -3.52
C PHE A 153 -10.66 12.34 -2.97
N SER A 154 -9.69 13.24 -3.18
CA SER A 154 -9.83 14.67 -2.82
C SER A 154 -9.32 15.62 -3.91
N VAL A 155 -9.96 16.80 -3.99
CA VAL A 155 -9.50 17.96 -4.78
C VAL A 155 -8.55 18.87 -4.02
N ASP A 156 -8.54 18.80 -2.68
CA ASP A 156 -7.74 19.70 -1.85
C ASP A 156 -6.25 19.38 -2.02
N ALA A 157 -5.39 20.31 -1.59
CA ALA A 157 -3.94 20.12 -1.63
C ALA A 157 -3.52 18.85 -0.87
N ALA A 158 -2.62 18.06 -1.46
CA ALA A 158 -1.96 16.97 -0.75
C ALA A 158 -1.28 17.49 0.54
N THR A 159 -1.76 16.99 1.69
CA THR A 159 -1.21 17.32 3.01
C THR A 159 0.00 16.46 3.36
N ALA A 160 0.13 15.30 2.71
CA ALA A 160 1.25 14.38 2.83
C ALA A 160 1.99 14.26 1.48
N SER A 161 3.32 14.36 1.53
CA SER A 161 4.21 14.11 0.39
C SER A 161 5.22 13.00 0.76
N PRO A 162 4.76 11.77 1.02
CA PRO A 162 5.62 10.74 1.57
C PRO A 162 6.46 10.07 0.48
N VAL A 163 7.66 9.61 0.85
CA VAL A 163 8.56 8.88 -0.06
C VAL A 163 8.46 7.39 0.22
N SER A 164 7.92 6.64 -0.74
CA SER A 164 7.78 5.18 -0.66
C SER A 164 8.93 4.48 -1.39
N ALA A 165 9.46 3.42 -0.80
CA ALA A 165 10.40 2.51 -1.45
C ALA A 165 9.69 1.54 -2.42
N LEU A 166 8.37 1.41 -2.32
CA LEU A 166 7.58 0.73 -3.33
C LEU A 166 7.48 1.59 -4.59
N SER A 167 7.33 0.93 -5.73
CA SER A 167 6.94 1.49 -7.03
C SER A 167 5.55 0.99 -7.41
N GLY A 168 4.92 1.59 -8.42
CA GLY A 168 3.64 1.14 -8.97
C GLY A 168 3.39 1.73 -10.35
N SER A 169 2.30 1.34 -10.99
CA SER A 169 1.91 1.83 -12.32
C SER A 169 0.40 1.87 -12.48
N SER A 170 -0.11 2.92 -13.15
CA SER A 170 -1.52 3.05 -13.52
C SER A 170 -1.90 2.21 -14.75
N LEU A 171 -0.93 1.59 -15.41
CA LEU A 171 -1.14 0.67 -16.52
C LEU A 171 -0.42 -0.66 -16.29
N LYS A 172 -0.85 -1.69 -17.00
CA LYS A 172 -0.10 -2.94 -17.12
C LYS A 172 1.20 -2.67 -17.89
N ILE A 173 2.35 -2.98 -17.29
CA ILE A 173 3.68 -2.72 -17.87
C ILE A 173 4.47 -4.01 -18.06
N ALA A 174 5.45 -3.99 -18.96
CA ALA A 174 6.50 -5.00 -18.97
C ALA A 174 7.27 -4.96 -17.64
N ARG A 175 7.68 -6.11 -17.11
CA ARG A 175 8.54 -6.14 -15.92
C ARG A 175 9.90 -5.49 -16.26
N PRO A 176 10.41 -4.52 -15.47
CA PRO A 176 11.74 -3.99 -15.64
C PRO A 176 12.80 -5.10 -15.74
N THR A 177 13.79 -4.89 -16.62
CA THR A 177 14.81 -5.89 -16.98
C THR A 177 16.16 -5.67 -16.28
N ASP A 178 16.37 -4.47 -15.76
CA ASP A 178 17.56 -3.97 -15.05
C ASP A 178 17.48 -4.12 -13.52
N ALA A 179 16.34 -4.57 -13.00
CA ALA A 179 16.06 -4.72 -11.58
C ALA A 179 15.50 -6.10 -11.19
N THR A 180 15.79 -6.52 -9.96
CA THR A 180 15.08 -7.61 -9.30
C THR A 180 13.77 -7.08 -8.73
N ILE A 181 12.65 -7.50 -9.30
CA ILE A 181 11.32 -7.09 -8.84
C ILE A 181 10.79 -8.05 -7.78
N PHE A 182 10.17 -7.52 -6.73
CA PHE A 182 9.41 -8.26 -5.73
C PHE A 182 7.97 -7.76 -5.68
N THR A 183 7.02 -8.69 -5.57
CA THR A 183 5.58 -8.41 -5.53
C THR A 183 4.94 -9.09 -4.34
N PHE A 184 3.86 -8.51 -3.80
CA PHE A 184 3.06 -9.16 -2.76
C PHE A 184 2.47 -10.49 -3.27
N GLY A 185 2.61 -11.54 -2.46
CA GLY A 185 2.12 -12.87 -2.78
C GLY A 185 2.33 -13.84 -1.64
N ILE A 186 1.87 -15.08 -1.82
CA ILE A 186 2.06 -16.18 -0.87
C ILE A 186 3.19 -17.06 -1.40
N GLY A 187 4.14 -17.41 -0.54
CA GLY A 187 5.27 -18.26 -0.89
C GLY A 187 4.83 -19.68 -1.23
N ARG A 188 5.23 -20.19 -2.40
CA ARG A 188 4.77 -21.49 -2.91
C ARG A 188 5.65 -22.67 -2.47
N SER A 189 6.88 -22.40 -2.05
CA SER A 189 7.90 -23.40 -1.72
C SER A 189 9.06 -22.77 -0.94
N GLY A 190 9.97 -23.61 -0.43
CA GLY A 190 11.14 -23.17 0.35
C GLY A 190 10.83 -22.94 1.83
N THR A 191 11.69 -22.18 2.51
CA THR A 191 11.55 -21.83 3.93
C THR A 191 10.32 -20.96 4.20
N HIS A 192 10.00 -20.05 3.27
CA HIS A 192 8.88 -19.12 3.35
C HIS A 192 7.61 -19.65 2.66
N LYS A 193 7.38 -20.97 2.71
CA LYS A 193 6.17 -21.57 2.13
C LYS A 193 4.95 -21.18 2.96
N ASP A 194 3.86 -20.83 2.29
CA ASP A 194 2.58 -20.38 2.84
C ASP A 194 2.64 -19.04 3.62
N GLU A 195 3.84 -18.46 3.82
CA GLU A 195 4.02 -17.07 4.28
C GLU A 195 3.54 -16.06 3.24
N PHE A 196 2.97 -14.95 3.71
CA PHE A 196 2.58 -13.81 2.88
C PHE A 196 3.65 -12.72 2.98
N GLY A 197 3.94 -12.01 1.88
CA GLY A 197 4.98 -10.98 1.85
C GLY A 197 5.45 -10.66 0.44
N LEU A 198 6.63 -10.03 0.30
CA LEU A 198 7.19 -9.68 -1.00
C LEU A 198 8.08 -10.80 -1.54
N PHE A 199 7.62 -11.48 -2.59
CA PHE A 199 8.36 -12.56 -3.25
C PHE A 199 8.92 -12.12 -4.60
N ARG A 200 10.09 -12.65 -4.97
CA ARG A 200 10.76 -12.34 -6.24
C ARG A 200 9.87 -12.70 -7.42
N TYR A 201 9.59 -11.72 -8.27
CA TYR A 201 8.66 -11.83 -9.39
C TYR A 201 9.34 -12.23 -10.70
N THR A 202 8.94 -13.37 -11.24
CA THR A 202 9.49 -13.96 -12.47
C THR A 202 8.60 -13.82 -13.70
N GLY A 203 7.39 -13.27 -13.56
CA GLY A 203 6.49 -13.01 -14.69
C GLY A 203 6.99 -11.91 -15.62
N SER A 204 6.46 -11.87 -16.85
CA SER A 204 6.87 -10.93 -17.90
C SER A 204 6.23 -9.54 -17.79
N THR A 205 5.09 -9.41 -17.10
CA THR A 205 4.34 -8.15 -16.97
C THR A 205 3.86 -7.92 -15.54
N LEU A 206 3.72 -6.67 -15.14
CA LEU A 206 3.13 -6.26 -13.86
C LEU A 206 1.74 -5.66 -14.14
N GLY A 207 0.75 -6.02 -13.33
CA GLY A 207 -0.62 -5.53 -13.48
C GLY A 207 -0.76 -4.04 -13.12
N ALA A 208 -1.79 -3.40 -13.68
CA ALA A 208 -2.15 -2.03 -13.32
C ALA A 208 -2.59 -1.95 -11.83
N GLY A 209 -2.29 -0.84 -11.16
CA GLY A 209 -2.65 -0.61 -9.76
C GLY A 209 -1.90 -1.47 -8.72
N LEU A 210 -0.98 -2.34 -9.15
CA LEU A 210 -0.15 -3.18 -8.30
C LEU A 210 1.12 -2.43 -7.87
N CYS A 211 1.43 -2.45 -6.57
CA CYS A 211 2.72 -1.99 -6.08
C CYS A 211 3.75 -3.13 -6.04
N TYR A 212 5.00 -2.79 -6.33
CA TYR A 212 6.13 -3.71 -6.35
C TYR A 212 7.38 -3.03 -5.81
N LEU A 213 8.27 -3.78 -5.18
CA LEU A 213 9.59 -3.30 -4.81
C LEU A 213 10.55 -3.55 -5.98
N SER A 214 11.27 -2.51 -6.41
CA SER A 214 12.30 -2.61 -7.45
C SER A 214 13.68 -2.52 -6.81
N VAL A 215 14.45 -3.61 -6.84
CA VAL A 215 15.82 -3.63 -6.32
C VAL A 215 16.78 -3.66 -7.50
N SER A 216 17.47 -2.54 -7.74
CA SER A 216 18.52 -2.44 -8.75
C SER A 216 19.62 -3.48 -8.52
N THR A 217 20.04 -4.17 -9.60
CA THR A 217 20.95 -5.35 -9.62
C THR A 217 20.37 -6.66 -9.05
N SER A 218 21.11 -7.77 -9.21
CA SER A 218 20.65 -9.12 -8.86
C SER A 218 20.67 -9.37 -7.35
N ALA A 219 19.58 -9.04 -6.66
CA ALA A 219 19.39 -9.48 -5.28
C ALA A 219 19.27 -11.01 -5.26
N PRO A 220 20.10 -11.73 -4.47
CA PRO A 220 20.03 -13.19 -4.38
C PRO A 220 18.79 -13.67 -3.60
N ALA A 221 18.20 -12.78 -2.80
CA ALA A 221 17.01 -13.06 -2.01
C ALA A 221 15.79 -13.43 -2.88
N SER A 222 15.08 -14.47 -2.47
CA SER A 222 13.78 -14.87 -3.03
C SER A 222 12.59 -14.17 -2.35
N PHE A 223 12.83 -13.58 -1.18
CA PHE A 223 11.85 -13.00 -0.27
C PHE A 223 12.37 -11.69 0.31
N VAL A 224 11.46 -10.76 0.61
CA VAL A 224 11.69 -9.53 1.36
C VAL A 224 10.68 -9.51 2.51
N GLY A 225 11.19 -9.45 3.74
CA GLY A 225 10.38 -9.37 4.94
C GLY A 225 9.67 -8.03 5.07
N ILE A 226 8.58 -7.98 5.83
CA ILE A 226 7.91 -6.74 6.20
C ILE A 226 8.02 -6.59 7.71
N SER A 227 8.60 -5.47 8.16
CA SER A 227 8.67 -5.11 9.57
C SER A 227 7.70 -3.96 9.82
N PHE A 228 6.62 -4.24 10.55
CA PHE A 228 5.82 -3.19 11.18
C PHE A 228 6.50 -2.77 12.48
N ASP A 229 6.49 -1.48 12.82
CA ASP A 229 6.86 -1.09 14.19
C ASP A 229 5.81 -1.67 15.12
N SER A 230 6.23 -2.61 15.96
CA SER A 230 5.29 -3.32 16.81
C SER A 230 4.83 -2.39 17.93
N THR A 231 3.52 -2.17 18.02
CA THR A 231 2.84 -1.75 19.26
C THR A 231 2.89 -2.89 20.28
N THR A 232 4.08 -3.26 20.73
CA THR A 232 4.33 -4.27 21.77
C THR A 232 4.01 -3.72 23.15
N ASP A 233 2.71 -3.51 23.40
CA ASP A 233 2.16 -3.46 24.76
C ASP A 233 2.17 -4.86 25.42
N GLY A 234 2.50 -5.91 24.66
CA GLY A 234 2.77 -7.25 25.15
C GLY A 234 4.15 -7.74 24.69
N ILE A 235 4.94 -8.27 25.63
CA ILE A 235 6.12 -9.09 25.29
C ILE A 235 5.60 -10.34 24.58
N GLY A 236 5.81 -10.41 23.26
CA GLY A 236 5.53 -11.62 22.50
C GLY A 236 6.26 -12.81 23.13
N SER A 237 5.54 -13.91 23.33
CA SER A 237 6.12 -15.14 23.87
C SER A 237 7.28 -15.58 23.00
N ILE A 238 8.50 -15.51 23.53
CA ILE A 238 9.69 -15.93 22.82
C ILE A 238 9.65 -17.45 22.66
N GLU A 239 9.17 -17.92 21.50
CA GLU A 239 9.34 -19.30 21.08
C GLU A 239 10.82 -19.57 20.83
N HIS A 240 11.52 -20.06 21.86
CA HIS A 240 12.82 -20.67 21.66
C HIS A 240 12.63 -22.04 21.02
N PRO A 241 13.27 -22.34 19.87
CA PRO A 241 13.26 -23.67 19.29
C PRO A 241 13.80 -24.68 20.32
N ALA A 242 13.11 -25.81 20.43
CA ALA A 242 13.29 -26.79 21.50
C ALA A 242 14.55 -27.66 21.35
N THR A 243 15.74 -27.05 21.35
CA THR A 243 17.03 -27.74 21.24
C THR A 243 18.15 -27.22 22.15
N HIS A 244 17.93 -26.16 22.95
CA HIS A 244 18.92 -25.74 23.95
C HIS A 244 18.61 -26.29 25.35
N LEU A 245 19.50 -27.18 25.85
CA LEU A 245 19.64 -27.54 27.27
C LEU A 245 20.25 -26.34 28.05
N GLY A 246 19.56 -25.21 28.00
CA GLY A 246 19.97 -23.93 28.60
C GLY A 246 19.25 -23.63 29.92
N VAL A 247 19.66 -22.53 30.55
CA VAL A 247 18.98 -21.97 31.72
C VAL A 247 17.91 -20.99 31.23
N THR A 248 16.64 -21.36 31.33
CA THR A 248 15.51 -20.53 30.89
C THR A 248 14.86 -19.85 32.10
N LYS A 249 14.46 -18.58 31.96
CA LYS A 249 13.64 -17.88 32.96
C LYS A 249 12.24 -17.65 32.39
N TYR A 250 11.20 -17.93 33.15
CA TYR A 250 9.80 -17.67 32.77
C TYR A 250 8.94 -17.36 33.99
N ILE A 251 7.69 -16.95 33.77
CA ILE A 251 6.72 -16.71 34.83
C ILE A 251 5.84 -17.95 34.99
N ASP A 252 5.76 -18.48 36.22
CA ASP A 252 4.91 -19.59 36.61
C ASP A 252 3.98 -19.12 37.72
N HIS A 253 2.66 -19.14 37.49
CA HIS A 253 1.64 -18.64 38.43
C HIS A 253 1.97 -17.26 39.06
N GLY A 254 2.45 -16.32 38.24
CA GLY A 254 2.81 -14.96 38.66
C GLY A 254 4.16 -14.80 39.37
N ARG A 255 5.01 -15.85 39.40
CA ARG A 255 6.36 -15.81 40.00
C ARG A 255 7.43 -16.10 38.96
N ILE A 256 8.59 -15.42 39.06
CA ILE A 256 9.73 -15.71 38.19
C ILE A 256 10.39 -17.01 38.62
N VAL A 257 10.40 -17.98 37.72
CA VAL A 257 10.99 -19.32 37.88
C VAL A 257 12.14 -19.48 36.90
N ILE A 258 13.21 -20.12 37.37
CA ILE A 258 14.36 -20.54 36.56
C ILE A 258 14.20 -22.03 36.28
N SER A 259 14.20 -22.45 35.03
CA SER A 259 14.35 -23.86 34.65
C SER A 259 15.78 -24.13 34.21
N LYS A 260 16.38 -25.19 34.75
CA LYS A 260 17.70 -25.70 34.35
C LYS A 260 17.68 -27.22 34.42
N ASN A 261 18.01 -27.87 33.31
CA ASN A 261 18.10 -29.33 33.18
C ASN A 261 16.82 -30.05 33.69
N GLY A 262 15.64 -29.55 33.30
CA GLY A 262 14.34 -30.13 33.69
C GLY A 262 13.90 -29.89 35.14
N ARG A 263 14.64 -29.09 35.92
CA ARG A 263 14.28 -28.71 37.30
C ARG A 263 13.93 -27.24 37.39
N LYS A 264 12.90 -26.91 38.18
CA LYS A 264 12.44 -25.54 38.48
C LYS A 264 13.11 -25.02 39.76
N TYR A 265 13.47 -23.74 39.77
CA TYR A 265 14.06 -23.04 40.90
C TYR A 265 13.44 -21.65 41.08
N ASN A 266 13.28 -21.21 42.32
CA ASN A 266 13.00 -19.81 42.65
C ASN A 266 14.23 -18.92 42.36
N LEU A 267 14.02 -17.59 42.32
CA LEU A 267 15.10 -16.60 42.18
C LEU A 267 16.22 -16.72 43.23
N ASN A 268 15.91 -17.24 44.42
CA ASN A 268 16.88 -17.49 45.50
C ASN A 268 17.64 -18.83 45.35
N GLY A 269 17.46 -19.56 44.24
CA GLY A 269 18.12 -20.84 43.96
C GLY A 269 17.49 -22.07 44.62
N GLN A 270 16.41 -21.92 45.41
CA GLN A 270 15.71 -23.07 45.99
C GLN A 270 14.90 -23.82 44.93
N THR A 271 15.04 -25.15 44.89
CA THR A 271 14.27 -26.04 44.01
C THR A 271 12.78 -25.97 44.34
N LEU A 272 11.95 -25.79 43.32
CA LEU A 272 10.49 -25.94 43.40
C LEU A 272 10.11 -27.40 43.17
N LYS A 273 9.12 -27.89 43.92
CA LYS A 273 8.44 -29.17 43.66
C LYS A 273 7.34 -28.97 42.62
#